data_AF-A0A927RTW5-F1
#
_entry.id   AF-A0A927RTW5-F1
#
_cell.length_a   1.000
_cell.length_b   1.000
_cell.length_c   1.000
_cell.angle_alpha   90.00
_cell.angle_beta   90.00
_cell.angle_gamma   90.00
#
_symmetry.space_group_name_H-M   'P 1'
#
loop_
_entity.id
_entity.type
_entity.pdbx_description
1 polymer ?
#
loop_
_entity_poly.entity_id
_entity_poly.type
_entity_poly.pdbx_seq_one_letter_code
_entity_poly.pdbx_strand_id
1 'polypeptide(L)'
;MVFTALIRPVMLSSGLVVFWLSRLLSTSPMAPPTSMAEAQETERTITRARRRETILRMGNPPLVSSGIVGKTGVILTHRGGREALLTTFVRSVLLYVFAVLAMRLMGKRQIGQMQPYELVVVMMIAELVTMPMAGAQVPMLDGILPVAALIICHGLIDAACMRLPKFRSLMCGQPAILVRNGVICEKQLRKHSVHLNDLMEAMRVGGVMDPKDVGAAILETGGQVTVFPSAQARTVTMKDMHLPAGEEPLPLPLVMDGRVHHQNLQRGGVTAAQLQKGLSLAGVEDASQVLLATLGGDGVMHLQRKGDEQTRRIHLMDEKQAVW
;
A
#
# COMPACT_ATOMS: atom_id res chain seq x y z
N MET A 1 -19.73 11.32 31.10
CA MET A 1 -20.15 11.92 29.81
C MET A 1 -18.88 12.18 29.01
N VAL A 2 -18.59 11.69 27.81
CA VAL A 2 -19.17 10.74 26.85
C VAL A 2 -17.95 10.38 25.98
N PHE A 3 -17.50 9.13 25.93
CA PHE A 3 -16.63 8.64 24.84
C PHE A 3 -16.64 7.11 24.84
N THR A 4 -17.67 6.56 24.20
CA THR A 4 -17.67 5.18 23.70
C THR A 4 -18.50 5.17 22.44
N ALA A 5 -17.84 5.42 21.31
CA ALA A 5 -18.44 5.31 19.98
C ALA A 5 -17.34 4.94 18.99
N LEU A 6 -16.93 3.68 19.02
CA LEU A 6 -16.13 3.07 17.98
C LEU A 6 -17.04 2.07 17.23
N ILE A 7 -17.10 2.26 15.90
CA ILE A 7 -17.40 1.25 14.88
C ILE A 7 -18.87 0.78 14.81
N ARG A 8 -19.62 1.38 13.89
CA ARG A 8 -20.68 0.68 13.14
C ARG A 8 -20.05 0.06 11.89
N PRO A 9 -20.22 -1.24 11.64
CA PRO A 9 -20.40 -1.74 10.29
C PRO A 9 -21.88 -1.85 9.96
N VAL A 10 -22.13 -1.51 8.71
CA VAL A 10 -23.29 -1.72 7.85
C VAL A 10 -24.05 -3.03 8.10
N MET A 11 -25.37 -2.93 7.96
CA MET A 11 -26.35 -3.99 7.73
C MET A 11 -25.75 -5.30 7.18
N LEU A 12 -25.80 -6.36 7.99
CA LEU A 12 -26.02 -7.71 7.48
C LEU A 12 -27.47 -8.09 7.76
N SER A 13 -28.12 -8.56 6.71
CA SER A 13 -29.44 -9.15 6.69
C SER A 13 -29.55 -10.37 7.62
N SER A 14 -30.79 -10.60 8.06
CA SER A 14 -31.39 -11.85 8.53
C SER A 14 -30.95 -12.45 9.88
N GLY A 15 -31.83 -12.27 10.89
CA GLY A 15 -32.20 -13.28 11.89
C GLY A 15 -31.32 -13.42 13.14
N LEU A 16 -30.00 -13.41 13.01
CA LEU A 16 -29.11 -13.83 14.11
C LEU A 16 -28.94 -12.80 15.24
N VAL A 17 -28.95 -11.50 14.92
CA VAL A 17 -28.77 -10.44 15.92
C VAL A 17 -30.04 -10.21 16.75
N VAL A 18 -31.23 -10.35 16.15
CA VAL A 18 -32.52 -10.25 16.88
C VAL A 18 -32.73 -11.46 17.80
N PHE A 19 -32.29 -12.65 17.37
CA PHE A 19 -32.33 -13.86 18.19
C PHE A 19 -31.35 -13.79 19.37
N TRP A 20 -30.16 -13.21 19.19
CA TRP A 20 -29.23 -12.99 20.30
C TRP A 20 -29.68 -11.87 21.25
N LEU A 21 -30.22 -10.74 20.75
CA LEU A 21 -30.72 -9.68 21.62
C LEU A 21 -31.97 -10.10 22.42
N SER A 22 -32.91 -10.86 21.83
CA SER A 22 -34.09 -11.31 22.56
C SER A 22 -33.75 -12.32 23.65
N ARG A 23 -32.66 -13.08 23.48
CA ARG A 23 -32.17 -14.04 24.47
C ARG A 23 -31.32 -13.40 25.57
N LEU A 24 -30.66 -12.28 25.27
CA LEU A 24 -29.91 -11.50 26.26
C LEU A 24 -30.82 -10.62 27.14
N LEU A 25 -32.01 -10.25 26.64
CA LEU A 25 -33.00 -9.42 27.34
C LEU A 25 -34.09 -10.22 28.08
N SER A 26 -34.13 -11.56 27.96
CA SER A 26 -35.18 -12.39 28.58
C SER A 26 -34.74 -13.27 29.75
N THR A 27 -33.47 -13.23 30.16
CA THR A 27 -33.04 -13.87 31.41
C THR A 27 -32.99 -12.81 32.51
N SER A 28 -34.12 -12.60 33.19
CA SER A 28 -34.10 -11.96 34.50
C SER A 28 -33.13 -12.74 35.40
N PRO A 29 -32.18 -12.08 36.09
CA PRO A 29 -31.34 -12.77 37.06
C PRO A 29 -32.24 -13.39 38.13
N MET A 30 -32.19 -14.72 38.32
CA MET A 30 -32.88 -15.37 39.43
C MET A 30 -32.35 -14.78 40.73
N ALA A 31 -33.25 -14.22 41.54
CA ALA A 31 -32.93 -13.77 42.87
C ALA A 31 -32.38 -14.95 43.71
N PRO A 32 -31.41 -14.71 44.60
CA PRO A 32 -30.88 -15.77 45.47
C PRO A 32 -32.01 -16.34 46.36
N PRO A 33 -32.07 -17.66 46.57
CA PRO A 33 -33.14 -18.29 47.36
C PRO A 33 -33.07 -17.82 48.81
N THR A 34 -34.20 -17.36 49.35
CA THR A 34 -34.29 -16.82 50.71
C THR A 34 -34.59 -17.89 51.75
N SER A 35 -34.85 -19.13 51.33
CA SER A 35 -35.07 -20.29 52.21
C SER A 35 -34.40 -21.57 51.69
N MET A 36 -34.06 -22.48 52.63
CA MET A 36 -33.42 -23.78 52.32
C MET A 36 -34.31 -24.70 51.46
N ALA A 37 -35.63 -24.54 51.51
CA ALA A 37 -36.58 -25.31 50.69
C ALA A 37 -36.52 -24.89 49.21
N GLU A 38 -36.46 -23.58 48.92
CA GLU A 38 -36.33 -23.06 47.56
C GLU A 38 -34.97 -23.37 46.94
N ALA A 39 -33.91 -23.42 47.75
CA ALA A 39 -32.59 -23.82 47.30
C ALA A 39 -32.58 -25.27 46.79
N GLN A 40 -33.20 -26.20 47.52
CA GLN A 40 -33.30 -27.60 47.13
C GLN A 40 -34.17 -27.82 45.88
N GLU A 41 -35.24 -27.04 45.72
CA GLU A 41 -36.10 -27.13 44.54
C GLU A 41 -35.41 -26.56 43.28
N THR A 42 -34.65 -25.48 43.43
CA THR A 42 -33.85 -24.90 42.36
C THR A 42 -32.75 -25.87 41.90
N GLU A 43 -32.08 -26.54 42.84
CA GLU A 43 -31.04 -27.54 42.56
C GLU A 43 -31.61 -28.79 41.86
N ARG A 44 -32.81 -29.24 42.26
CA ARG A 44 -33.54 -30.33 41.57
C ARG A 44 -33.91 -29.94 40.14
N THR A 45 -34.25 -28.68 39.89
CA THR A 45 -34.62 -28.16 38.57
C THR A 45 -33.40 -28.06 37.65
N ILE A 46 -32.27 -27.58 38.16
CA ILE A 46 -30.99 -27.52 37.44
C ILE A 46 -30.47 -28.94 37.12
N THR A 47 -30.62 -29.87 38.06
CA THR A 47 -30.20 -31.27 37.87
C THR A 47 -31.04 -31.96 36.80
N ARG A 48 -32.35 -31.69 36.74
CA ARG A 48 -33.24 -32.19 35.66
C ARG A 48 -32.89 -31.61 34.30
N ALA A 49 -32.49 -30.35 34.22
CA ALA A 49 -32.05 -29.70 32.98
C ALA A 49 -30.73 -30.31 32.45
N ARG A 50 -29.73 -30.51 33.32
CA ARG A 50 -28.45 -31.15 32.95
C ARG A 50 -28.61 -32.60 32.49
N ARG A 51 -29.53 -33.35 33.10
CA ARG A 51 -29.81 -34.74 32.71
C ARG A 51 -30.42 -34.80 31.30
N ARG A 52 -31.24 -33.82 30.91
CA ARG A 52 -31.80 -33.70 29.55
C ARG A 52 -30.74 -33.36 28.49
N GLU A 53 -29.82 -32.44 28.78
CA GLU A 53 -28.70 -32.13 27.87
C GLU A 53 -27.73 -33.30 27.67
N THR A 54 -27.49 -34.08 28.73
CA THR A 54 -26.62 -35.27 28.65
C THR A 54 -27.26 -36.36 27.79
N ILE A 55 -28.57 -36.57 27.92
CA ILE A 55 -29.33 -37.52 27.08
C ILE A 55 -29.37 -37.07 25.62
N LEU A 56 -29.48 -35.76 25.35
CA LEU A 56 -29.43 -35.21 23.98
C LEU A 56 -28.03 -35.33 23.34
N ARG A 57 -26.96 -35.31 24.14
CA ARG A 57 -25.59 -35.56 23.65
C ARG A 57 -25.26 -37.05 23.46
N MET A 58 -25.98 -37.95 24.12
CA MET A 58 -25.78 -39.41 24.01
C MET A 58 -26.57 -40.06 22.86
N GLY A 59 -27.45 -39.32 22.17
CA GLY A 59 -28.32 -39.84 21.13
C GLY A 59 -27.70 -40.03 19.73
N ASN A 60 -26.42 -39.70 19.53
CA ASN A 60 -25.75 -39.99 18.25
C ASN A 60 -24.23 -40.11 18.43
N PRO A 61 -23.66 -41.33 18.55
CA PRO A 61 -22.23 -41.51 18.32
C PRO A 61 -21.92 -41.22 16.84
N PRO A 62 -20.78 -40.60 16.49
CA PRO A 62 -20.39 -40.47 15.10
C PRO A 62 -20.09 -41.88 14.55
N LEU A 63 -20.99 -42.38 13.71
CA LEU A 63 -20.83 -43.62 12.96
C LEU A 63 -19.65 -43.44 11.99
N VAL A 64 -18.48 -43.92 12.40
CA VAL A 64 -17.46 -44.40 11.47
C VAL A 64 -18.08 -45.59 10.74
N SER A 65 -18.52 -45.39 9.50
CA SER A 65 -18.84 -46.51 8.60
C SER A 65 -18.09 -46.34 7.30
N SER A 66 -17.11 -47.22 7.14
CA SER A 66 -16.54 -47.63 5.87
C SER A 66 -17.67 -47.94 4.89
N GLY A 67 -17.52 -47.45 3.65
CA GLY A 67 -18.55 -47.54 2.64
C GLY A 67 -18.93 -48.98 2.25
N ILE A 68 -20.13 -49.11 1.69
CA ILE A 68 -20.48 -49.88 0.47
C ILE A 68 -21.93 -49.52 0.09
N VAL A 69 -22.05 -48.79 -1.03
CA VAL A 69 -23.04 -48.92 -2.14
C VAL A 69 -24.56 -48.96 -1.83
N GLY A 70 -25.28 -47.98 -2.41
CA GLY A 70 -26.60 -48.24 -3.03
C GLY A 70 -27.61 -47.10 -3.08
N LYS A 71 -27.87 -46.58 -4.30
CA LYS A 71 -29.12 -45.91 -4.75
C LYS A 71 -29.37 -44.42 -4.42
N THR A 72 -28.45 -43.53 -4.76
CA THR A 72 -28.78 -42.31 -5.52
C THR A 72 -27.49 -41.79 -6.15
N GLY A 73 -27.47 -41.65 -7.48
CA GLY A 73 -26.26 -41.33 -8.23
C GLY A 73 -25.75 -39.92 -7.94
N VAL A 74 -24.82 -39.79 -7.00
CA VAL A 74 -23.80 -38.74 -7.02
C VAL A 74 -22.47 -39.45 -7.09
N ILE A 75 -21.97 -39.61 -8.31
CA ILE A 75 -20.60 -40.06 -8.52
C ILE A 75 -19.72 -38.91 -8.05
N LEU A 76 -19.23 -38.97 -6.81
CA LEU A 76 -18.06 -38.21 -6.40
C LEU A 76 -16.88 -38.77 -7.19
N THR A 77 -16.74 -38.33 -8.43
CA THR A 77 -15.53 -38.56 -9.21
C THR A 77 -14.40 -37.79 -8.53
N HIS A 78 -13.69 -38.44 -7.62
CA HIS A 78 -12.33 -38.06 -7.25
C HIS A 78 -11.42 -38.36 -8.45
N ARG A 79 -11.61 -37.61 -9.54
CA ARG A 79 -10.88 -37.75 -10.79
C ARG A 79 -10.15 -36.44 -11.04
N GLY A 80 -8.87 -36.40 -10.66
CA GLY A 80 -7.93 -35.38 -11.14
C GLY A 80 -7.30 -34.48 -10.09
N GLY A 81 -6.62 -35.01 -9.08
CA GLY A 81 -5.79 -34.18 -8.18
C GLY A 81 -4.74 -33.35 -8.93
N ARG A 82 -4.19 -33.85 -10.05
CA ARG A 82 -3.21 -33.13 -10.88
C ARG A 82 -3.85 -32.05 -11.76
N GLU A 83 -5.01 -32.33 -12.35
CA GLU A 83 -5.78 -31.35 -13.13
C GLU A 83 -6.32 -30.23 -12.22
N ALA A 84 -6.74 -30.56 -11.00
CA ALA A 84 -7.16 -29.60 -9.98
C ALA A 84 -5.99 -28.69 -9.54
N LEU A 85 -4.77 -29.23 -9.39
CA LEU A 85 -3.59 -28.43 -9.05
C LEU A 85 -3.16 -27.50 -10.20
N LEU A 86 -3.18 -27.99 -11.44
CA LEU A 86 -2.84 -27.18 -12.61
C LEU A 86 -3.86 -26.04 -12.81
N THR A 87 -5.15 -26.33 -12.68
CA THR A 87 -6.21 -25.32 -12.78
C THR A 87 -6.10 -24.26 -11.68
N THR A 88 -5.84 -24.65 -10.43
CA THR A 88 -5.58 -23.69 -9.35
C THR A 88 -4.35 -22.84 -9.64
N PHE A 89 -3.24 -23.42 -10.10
CA PHE A 89 -2.03 -22.69 -10.45
C PHE A 89 -2.29 -21.63 -11.54
N VAL A 90 -2.93 -22.01 -12.65
CA VAL A 90 -3.23 -21.09 -13.75
C VAL A 90 -4.17 -19.97 -13.28
N ARG A 91 -5.19 -20.28 -12.47
CA ARG A 91 -6.09 -19.29 -11.90
C ARG A 91 -5.38 -18.32 -10.97
N SER A 92 -4.48 -18.80 -10.12
CA SER A 92 -3.66 -17.96 -9.25
C SER A 92 -2.77 -17.01 -10.05
N VAL A 93 -2.13 -17.48 -11.12
CA VAL A 93 -1.32 -16.63 -12.02
C VAL A 93 -2.18 -15.57 -12.69
N LEU A 94 -3.35 -15.94 -13.23
CA LEU A 94 -4.26 -15.00 -13.88
C LEU A 94 -4.78 -13.92 -12.92
N LEU A 95 -5.19 -14.33 -11.73
CA LEU A 95 -5.68 -13.42 -10.68
C LEU A 95 -4.58 -12.52 -10.13
N TYR A 96 -3.35 -13.02 -10.02
CA TYR A 96 -2.18 -12.19 -9.69
C TYR A 96 -1.91 -11.13 -10.76
N VAL A 97 -1.89 -11.51 -12.05
CA VAL A 97 -1.70 -10.56 -13.15
C VAL A 97 -2.81 -9.51 -13.16
N PHE A 98 -4.05 -9.92 -12.92
CA PHE A 98 -5.19 -9.01 -12.78
C PHE A 98 -5.03 -8.05 -11.59
N ALA A 99 -4.60 -8.53 -10.42
CA ALA A 99 -4.35 -7.68 -9.26
C ALA A 99 -3.22 -6.66 -9.52
N VAL A 100 -2.13 -7.08 -10.19
CA VAL A 100 -1.06 -6.18 -10.61
C VAL A 100 -1.57 -5.12 -11.59
N LEU A 101 -2.42 -5.51 -12.54
CA LEU A 101 -3.05 -4.57 -13.47
C LEU A 101 -3.97 -3.58 -12.74
N ALA A 102 -4.78 -4.08 -11.79
CA ALA A 102 -5.64 -3.26 -10.95
C ALA A 102 -4.84 -2.19 -10.19
N MET A 103 -3.76 -2.60 -9.51
CA MET A 103 -2.84 -1.70 -8.82
C MET A 103 -2.22 -0.68 -9.78
N ARG A 104 -1.86 -1.10 -10.99
CA ARG A 104 -1.28 -0.19 -11.99
C ARG A 104 -2.28 0.84 -12.52
N LEU A 105 -3.56 0.48 -12.63
CA LEU A 105 -4.64 1.39 -13.04
C LEU A 105 -4.92 2.48 -12.01
N MET A 106 -4.64 2.24 -10.73
CA MET A 106 -4.73 3.23 -9.66
C MET A 106 -3.61 4.28 -9.70
N GLY A 107 -2.66 4.14 -10.64
CA GLY A 107 -1.69 5.17 -10.98
C GLY A 107 -0.36 5.08 -10.23
N LYS A 108 0.62 5.88 -10.68
CA LYS A 108 2.02 5.83 -10.19
C LYS A 108 2.17 6.28 -8.73
N ARG A 109 1.17 6.99 -8.18
CA ARG A 109 1.20 7.57 -6.84
C ARG A 109 1.20 6.50 -5.73
N GLN A 110 0.69 5.29 -6.02
CA GLN A 110 0.53 4.25 -5.00
C GLN A 110 1.84 3.75 -4.39
N ILE A 111 2.98 3.75 -5.09
CA ILE A 111 4.19 3.08 -4.57
C ILE A 111 5.04 4.00 -3.65
N GLY A 112 4.85 5.32 -3.73
CA GLY A 112 5.72 6.29 -3.03
C GLY A 112 5.19 6.77 -1.68
N GLN A 113 3.97 7.31 -1.65
CA GLN A 113 3.34 7.88 -0.44
C GLN A 113 1.82 7.62 -0.46
N MET A 114 1.44 6.39 -0.10
CA MET A 114 0.04 6.01 -0.02
C MET A 114 -0.69 6.85 1.03
N GLN A 115 -1.88 7.34 0.67
CA GLN A 115 -2.78 7.87 1.70
C GLN A 115 -3.42 6.73 2.48
N PRO A 116 -3.86 6.94 3.73
CA PRO A 116 -4.46 5.88 4.54
C PRO A 116 -5.65 5.17 3.87
N TYR A 117 -6.47 5.89 3.11
CA TYR A 117 -7.59 5.27 2.39
C TYR A 117 -7.12 4.36 1.24
N GLU A 118 -6.01 4.69 0.57
CA GLU A 118 -5.44 3.86 -0.49
C GLU A 118 -4.95 2.53 0.09
N LEU A 119 -4.34 2.56 1.29
CA LEU A 119 -3.92 1.35 2.01
C LEU A 119 -5.09 0.40 2.28
N VAL A 120 -6.24 0.93 2.71
CA VAL A 120 -7.45 0.13 2.94
C VAL A 120 -7.89 -0.57 1.66
N VAL A 121 -7.90 0.14 0.52
CA VAL A 121 -8.31 -0.45 -0.76
C VAL A 121 -7.36 -1.56 -1.20
N VAL A 122 -6.04 -1.38 -1.02
CA VAL A 122 -5.04 -2.41 -1.33
C VAL A 122 -5.27 -3.68 -0.49
N MET A 123 -5.53 -3.51 0.82
CA MET A 123 -5.85 -4.64 1.71
C MET A 123 -7.12 -5.37 1.27
N MET A 124 -8.17 -4.64 0.89
CA MET A 124 -9.41 -5.23 0.39
C MET A 124 -9.19 -6.00 -0.93
N ILE A 125 -8.41 -5.44 -1.87
CA ILE A 125 -8.08 -6.14 -3.11
C ILE A 125 -7.34 -7.44 -2.83
N ALA A 126 -6.35 -7.41 -1.93
CA ALA A 126 -5.61 -8.61 -1.55
C ALA A 126 -6.56 -9.71 -1.04
N GLU A 127 -7.49 -9.36 -0.14
CA GLU A 127 -8.49 -10.29 0.38
C GLU A 127 -9.42 -10.83 -0.73
N LEU A 128 -9.98 -9.95 -1.55
CA LEU A 128 -10.95 -10.31 -2.60
C LEU A 128 -10.35 -11.20 -3.70
N VAL A 129 -9.08 -10.98 -4.05
CA VAL A 129 -8.39 -11.80 -5.06
C VAL A 129 -8.06 -13.20 -4.51
N THR A 130 -7.77 -13.32 -3.21
CA THR A 130 -7.41 -14.61 -2.60
C THR A 130 -8.56 -15.60 -2.51
N MET A 131 -9.82 -15.14 -2.39
CA MET A 131 -11.00 -16.01 -2.29
C MET A 131 -11.15 -16.99 -3.47
N PRO A 132 -11.20 -16.55 -4.74
CA PRO A 132 -11.26 -17.46 -5.89
C PRO A 132 -9.95 -18.18 -6.23
N MET A 133 -8.84 -17.83 -5.56
CA MET A 133 -7.57 -18.56 -5.62
C MET A 133 -7.57 -19.80 -4.71
N ALA A 134 -8.24 -19.73 -3.56
CA ALA A 134 -8.25 -20.80 -2.57
C ALA A 134 -9.16 -21.98 -2.95
N GLY A 135 -10.22 -21.74 -3.72
CA GLY A 135 -11.21 -22.77 -4.09
C GLY A 135 -11.45 -22.87 -5.59
N ALA A 136 -11.17 -24.03 -6.19
CA ALA A 136 -11.42 -24.29 -7.62
C ALA A 136 -12.91 -24.23 -7.99
N GLN A 137 -13.80 -24.37 -7.01
CA GLN A 137 -15.26 -24.35 -7.19
C GLN A 137 -15.85 -22.92 -7.19
N VAL A 138 -15.08 -21.93 -6.74
CA VAL A 138 -15.51 -20.53 -6.72
C VAL A 138 -15.26 -19.93 -8.12
N PRO A 139 -16.25 -19.31 -8.79
CA PRO A 139 -16.02 -18.60 -10.05
C PRO A 139 -14.94 -17.51 -9.92
N MET A 140 -14.10 -17.32 -10.95
CA MET A 140 -13.09 -16.23 -10.93
C MET A 140 -13.73 -14.84 -10.94
N LEU A 141 -14.94 -14.75 -11.51
CA LEU A 141 -15.76 -13.53 -11.52
C LEU A 141 -16.02 -12.99 -10.11
N ASP A 142 -16.09 -13.86 -9.11
CA ASP A 142 -16.34 -13.48 -7.71
C ASP A 142 -15.17 -12.70 -7.10
N GLY A 143 -13.95 -12.79 -7.65
CA GLY A 143 -12.84 -11.89 -7.28
C GLY A 143 -12.68 -10.71 -8.24
N ILE A 144 -12.88 -10.92 -9.54
CA ILE A 144 -12.69 -9.89 -10.56
C ILE A 144 -13.71 -8.74 -10.41
N LEU A 145 -14.99 -9.08 -10.23
CA LEU A 145 -16.06 -8.08 -10.21
C LEU A 145 -15.96 -7.15 -8.98
N PRO A 146 -15.73 -7.63 -7.74
CA PRO A 146 -15.54 -6.75 -6.60
C PRO A 146 -14.29 -5.87 -6.71
N VAL A 147 -13.17 -6.41 -7.23
CA VAL A 147 -11.95 -5.62 -7.44
C VAL A 147 -12.17 -4.54 -8.51
N ALA A 148 -12.85 -4.85 -9.61
CA ALA A 148 -13.19 -3.86 -10.61
C ALA A 148 -14.07 -2.74 -10.04
N ALA A 149 -15.05 -3.09 -9.20
CA ALA A 149 -15.85 -2.11 -8.47
C ALA A 149 -15.00 -1.23 -7.54
N LEU A 150 -14.04 -1.80 -6.82
CA LEU A 150 -13.11 -1.04 -5.97
C LEU A 150 -12.25 -0.06 -6.78
N ILE A 151 -11.75 -0.45 -7.96
CA ILE A 151 -10.99 0.44 -8.83
C ILE A 151 -11.85 1.63 -9.28
N ILE A 152 -13.09 1.37 -9.68
CA ILE A 152 -14.03 2.43 -10.09
C ILE A 152 -14.31 3.36 -8.92
N CYS A 153 -14.64 2.82 -7.75
CA CYS A 153 -14.88 3.60 -6.54
C CYS A 153 -13.67 4.44 -6.14
N HIS A 154 -12.46 3.87 -6.21
CA HIS A 154 -11.22 4.58 -5.96
C HIS A 154 -11.03 5.75 -6.93
N GLY A 155 -11.22 5.52 -8.23
CA GLY A 155 -11.15 6.58 -9.24
C GLY A 155 -12.18 7.69 -9.02
N LEU A 156 -13.39 7.36 -8.56
CA LEU A 156 -14.42 8.35 -8.20
C LEU A 156 -14.01 9.16 -6.97
N ILE A 157 -13.46 8.52 -5.93
CA ILE A 157 -12.96 9.20 -4.73
C ILE A 157 -11.81 10.15 -5.10
N ASP A 158 -10.88 9.71 -5.94
CA ASP A 158 -9.76 10.53 -6.39
C ASP A 158 -10.23 11.73 -7.21
N ALA A 159 -11.17 11.52 -8.15
CA ALA A 159 -11.80 12.60 -8.90
C ALA A 159 -12.54 13.59 -7.99
N ALA A 160 -13.23 13.09 -6.97
CA ALA A 160 -13.90 13.92 -5.98
C ALA A 160 -12.89 14.73 -5.15
N CYS A 161 -11.77 14.12 -4.73
CA CYS A 161 -10.69 14.81 -4.03
C CYS A 161 -10.06 15.92 -4.86
N MET A 162 -9.93 15.73 -6.18
CA MET A 162 -9.42 16.79 -7.08
C MET A 162 -10.39 17.96 -7.22
N ARG A 163 -11.70 17.70 -7.26
CA ARG A 163 -12.72 18.74 -7.46
C ARG A 163 -13.15 19.44 -6.16
N LEU A 164 -13.11 18.75 -5.03
CA LEU A 164 -13.69 19.20 -3.77
C LEU A 164 -12.61 19.28 -2.66
N PRO A 165 -12.02 20.46 -2.41
CA PRO A 165 -10.97 20.63 -1.38
C PRO A 165 -11.40 20.19 0.02
N LYS A 166 -12.69 20.37 0.37
CA LYS A 166 -13.25 19.90 1.65
C LYS A 166 -13.30 18.38 1.75
N PHE A 167 -13.64 17.69 0.66
CA PHE A 167 -13.64 16.23 0.61
C PHE A 167 -12.21 15.68 0.67
N ARG A 168 -11.28 16.31 -0.05
CA ARG A 168 -9.84 16.00 0.07
C ARG A 168 -9.34 16.17 1.50
N SER A 169 -9.71 17.25 2.17
CA SER A 169 -9.34 17.46 3.58
C SER A 169 -9.91 16.40 4.53
N LEU A 170 -11.04 15.77 4.19
CA LEU A 170 -11.63 14.69 4.98
C LEU A 170 -10.94 13.35 4.72
N MET A 171 -10.65 13.04 3.45
CA MET A 171 -10.05 11.76 3.04
C MET A 171 -8.54 11.70 3.23
N CYS A 172 -7.84 12.79 2.93
CA CYS A 172 -6.39 12.90 3.01
C CYS A 172 -5.92 13.64 4.28
N GLY A 173 -6.81 14.34 4.99
CA GLY A 173 -6.40 15.23 6.08
C GLY A 173 -5.80 16.56 5.57
N GLN A 174 -5.22 17.32 6.50
CA GLN A 174 -4.55 18.59 6.22
C GLN A 174 -3.18 18.61 6.89
N PRO A 175 -2.16 19.21 6.25
CA PRO A 175 -0.88 19.40 6.89
C PRO A 175 -1.03 20.34 8.09
N ALA A 176 -0.23 20.12 9.13
CA ALA A 176 -0.27 20.90 10.37
C ALA A 176 1.13 21.38 10.76
N ILE A 177 1.25 22.66 11.11
CA ILE A 177 2.53 23.24 11.53
C ILE A 177 2.75 22.91 13.00
N LEU A 178 3.77 22.10 13.28
CA LEU A 178 4.16 21.68 14.63
C LEU A 178 5.17 22.63 15.27
N VAL A 179 6.05 23.24 14.47
CA VAL A 179 7.03 24.24 14.93
C VAL A 179 6.99 25.43 13.97
N ARG A 180 7.01 26.65 14.52
CA ARG A 180 7.06 27.89 13.74
C ARG A 180 8.09 28.82 14.37
N ASN A 181 9.09 29.23 13.59
CA ASN A 181 10.15 30.15 14.00
C ASN A 181 10.78 29.77 15.36
N GLY A 182 11.14 28.50 15.50
CA GLY A 182 11.76 27.95 16.69
C GLY A 182 10.82 27.65 17.87
N VAL A 183 9.52 27.94 17.75
CA VAL A 183 8.54 27.73 18.82
C VAL A 183 7.64 26.54 18.52
N ILE A 184 7.62 25.58 19.44
CA ILE A 184 6.79 24.38 19.36
C ILE A 184 5.32 24.74 19.63
N CYS A 185 4.45 24.36 18.71
CA CYS A 185 3.01 24.56 18.78
C CYS A 185 2.34 23.38 19.52
N GLU A 186 2.38 23.40 20.85
CA GLU A 186 1.83 22.35 21.71
C GLU A 186 0.35 22.02 21.42
N LYS A 187 -0.46 23.03 21.05
CA LYS A 187 -1.86 22.83 20.64
C LYS A 187 -1.97 21.92 19.41
N GLN A 188 -1.06 22.04 18.45
CA GLN A 188 -1.06 21.21 17.24
C GLN A 188 -0.56 19.80 17.54
N LEU A 189 0.47 19.66 18.39
CA LEU A 189 0.92 18.36 18.90
C LEU A 189 -0.23 17.58 19.55
N ARG A 190 -0.96 18.20 20.48
CA ARG A 190 -2.13 17.57 21.12
C ARG A 190 -3.24 17.24 20.12
N LYS A 191 -3.56 18.16 19.20
CA LYS A 191 -4.62 17.96 18.22
C LYS A 191 -4.35 16.77 17.30
N HIS A 192 -3.09 16.56 16.94
CA HIS A 192 -2.66 15.50 16.02
C HIS A 192 -2.08 14.28 16.73
N SER A 193 -2.16 14.21 18.07
CA SER A 193 -1.63 13.12 18.90
C SER A 193 -0.14 12.82 18.61
N VAL A 194 0.65 13.86 18.37
CA VAL A 194 2.10 13.75 18.14
C VAL A 194 2.81 13.99 19.47
N HIS A 195 3.65 13.05 19.90
CA HIS A 195 4.45 13.24 21.11
C HIS A 195 5.64 14.16 20.83
N LEU A 196 6.11 14.84 21.88
CA LEU A 196 7.28 15.71 21.77
C LEU A 196 8.53 14.92 21.33
N ASN A 197 8.67 13.67 21.79
CA ASN A 197 9.78 12.80 21.40
C ASN A 197 9.77 12.51 19.90
N ASP A 198 8.60 12.26 19.31
CA ASP A 198 8.46 11.99 17.87
C ASP A 198 8.84 13.24 17.05
N LEU A 199 8.43 14.43 17.51
CA LEU A 199 8.83 15.69 16.89
C LEU A 199 10.35 15.89 16.95
N MET A 200 10.96 15.65 18.12
CA MET A 200 12.41 15.78 18.31
C MET A 200 13.18 14.74 17.49
N GLU A 201 12.64 13.53 17.33
CA GLU A 201 13.19 12.52 16.42
C GLU A 201 13.14 12.99 14.97
N ALA A 202 11.99 13.47 14.51
CA ALA A 202 11.84 13.99 13.15
C ALA A 202 12.78 15.17 12.86
N MET A 203 13.01 16.05 13.83
CA MET A 203 14.00 17.12 13.71
C MET A 203 15.42 16.59 13.54
N ARG A 204 15.80 15.57 14.32
CA ARG A 204 17.12 14.91 14.17
C ARG A 204 17.28 14.25 12.80
N VAL A 205 16.23 13.57 12.30
CA VAL A 205 16.21 13.02 10.94
C VAL A 205 16.37 14.13 9.89
N GLY A 206 15.75 15.29 10.13
CA GLY A 206 15.91 16.50 9.30
C GLY A 206 17.23 17.25 9.49
N GLY A 207 18.15 16.75 10.33
CA GLY A 207 19.47 17.35 10.55
C GLY A 207 19.49 18.55 11.50
N VAL A 208 18.42 18.82 12.26
CA VAL A 208 18.34 19.94 13.21
C VAL A 208 18.24 19.42 14.65
N MET A 209 19.13 19.87 15.54
CA MET A 209 19.19 19.40 16.92
C MET A 209 18.34 20.25 17.88
N ASP A 210 18.43 21.57 17.78
CA ASP A 210 17.70 22.51 18.65
C ASP A 210 16.42 23.00 17.96
N PRO A 211 15.25 22.97 18.62
CA PRO A 211 14.03 23.57 18.10
C PRO A 211 14.21 25.01 17.63
N LYS A 212 15.05 25.82 18.27
CA LYS A 212 15.30 27.22 17.91
C LYS A 212 15.81 27.40 16.49
N ASP A 213 16.54 26.41 15.99
CA ASP A 213 17.12 26.41 14.65
C ASP A 213 16.13 25.93 13.58
N VAL A 214 14.88 25.62 13.96
CA VAL A 214 13.81 25.22 13.05
C VAL A 214 13.02 26.44 12.59
N GLY A 215 13.01 26.69 11.28
CA GLY A 215 12.11 27.68 10.67
C GLY A 215 10.66 27.19 10.67
N ALA A 216 10.44 25.97 10.20
CA ALA A 216 9.12 25.32 10.25
C ALA A 216 9.25 23.79 10.34
N ALA A 217 8.44 23.16 11.19
CA ALA A 217 8.20 21.72 11.12
C ALA A 217 6.73 21.47 10.79
N ILE A 218 6.47 20.64 9.78
CA ILE A 218 5.14 20.41 9.21
C ILE A 218 4.84 18.92 9.27
N LEU A 219 3.75 18.56 9.94
CA LEU A 219 3.15 17.23 9.84
C LEU A 219 2.41 17.13 8.51
N GLU A 220 2.89 16.27 7.62
CA GLU A 220 2.28 15.96 6.33
C GLU A 220 1.07 15.04 6.48
N THR A 221 0.24 14.95 5.43
CA THR A 221 -0.95 14.09 5.42
C THR A 221 -0.64 12.60 5.53
N GLY A 222 0.56 12.18 5.13
CA GLY A 222 1.05 10.82 5.30
C GLY A 222 1.55 10.50 6.72
N GLY A 223 1.48 11.45 7.66
CA GLY A 223 1.95 11.29 9.04
C GLY A 223 3.45 11.53 9.24
N GLN A 224 4.20 11.80 8.18
CA GLN A 224 5.61 12.20 8.27
C GLN A 224 5.74 13.66 8.68
N VAL A 225 6.79 14.00 9.42
CA VAL A 225 7.11 15.38 9.78
C VAL A 225 8.28 15.87 8.94
N THR A 226 8.04 16.88 8.10
CA THR A 226 9.08 17.56 7.33
C THR A 226 9.62 18.73 8.14
N VAL A 227 10.95 18.85 8.23
CA VAL A 227 11.61 19.89 9.04
C VAL A 227 12.46 20.79 8.14
N PHE A 228 12.22 22.09 8.24
CA PHE A 228 12.95 23.13 7.51
C PHE A 228 13.79 23.95 8.49
N PRO A 229 15.12 24.00 8.32
CA PRO A 229 15.97 24.82 9.16
C PRO A 229 15.67 26.32 8.97
N SER A 230 15.98 27.11 9.98
CA SER A 230 15.86 28.56 9.96
C SER A 230 16.83 29.16 8.93
N ALA A 231 16.63 30.42 8.55
CA ALA A 231 17.51 31.09 7.60
C ALA A 231 18.97 31.18 8.07
N GLN A 232 19.22 31.15 9.38
CA GLN A 232 20.56 31.20 9.98
C GLN A 232 21.21 29.81 10.09
N ALA A 233 20.39 28.75 10.20
CA ALA A 233 20.85 27.38 10.36
C ALA A 233 20.87 26.58 9.05
N ARG A 234 20.23 27.08 7.97
CA ARG A 234 20.21 26.41 6.67
C ARG A 234 21.57 26.47 5.97
N THR A 235 21.86 25.48 5.14
CA THR A 235 23.05 25.47 4.27
C THR A 235 23.03 26.66 3.30
N VAL A 236 24.21 27.26 3.09
CA VAL A 236 24.41 28.37 2.15
C VAL A 236 24.18 27.87 0.72
N THR A 237 23.38 28.61 -0.05
CA THR A 237 23.13 28.33 -1.47
C THR A 237 24.06 29.16 -2.36
N MET A 238 24.27 28.74 -3.61
CA MET A 238 25.03 29.52 -4.62
C MET A 238 24.51 30.96 -4.75
N LYS A 239 23.18 31.14 -4.61
CA LYS A 239 22.53 32.45 -4.64
C LYS A 239 22.94 33.33 -3.46
N ASP A 240 23.09 32.77 -2.26
CA ASP A 240 23.53 33.53 -1.08
C ASP A 240 24.99 34.02 -1.24
N MET A 241 25.82 33.26 -1.97
CA MET A 241 27.20 33.61 -2.31
C MET A 241 27.34 34.47 -3.58
N HIS A 242 26.23 34.83 -4.24
CA HIS A 242 26.22 35.54 -5.52
C HIS A 242 27.06 34.84 -6.62
N LEU A 243 27.13 33.52 -6.58
CA LEU A 243 27.84 32.72 -7.58
C LEU A 243 26.93 32.50 -8.80
N PRO A 244 27.49 32.49 -10.03
CA PRO A 244 26.72 32.16 -11.22
C PRO A 244 26.22 30.72 -11.11
N ALA A 245 24.91 30.53 -11.27
CA ALA A 245 24.31 29.21 -11.40
C ALA A 245 24.32 28.83 -12.88
N GLY A 246 25.01 27.75 -13.23
CA GLY A 246 24.88 27.13 -14.54
C GLY A 246 23.54 26.40 -14.65
N GLU A 247 23.06 26.21 -15.89
CA GLU A 247 21.99 25.26 -16.13
C GLU A 247 22.57 23.85 -15.98
N GLU A 248 22.00 23.04 -15.08
CA GLU A 248 22.36 21.63 -14.91
C GLU A 248 21.21 20.76 -15.47
N PRO A 249 21.15 20.56 -16.80
CA PRO A 249 20.15 19.68 -17.36
C PRO A 249 20.43 18.23 -16.93
N LEU A 250 19.34 17.46 -16.77
CA LEU A 250 19.44 16.07 -16.36
C LEU A 250 20.27 15.28 -17.37
N PRO A 251 21.28 14.49 -16.95
CA PRO A 251 22.05 13.66 -17.88
C PRO A 251 21.13 12.73 -18.67
N LEU A 252 21.27 12.74 -19.99
CA LEU A 252 20.39 11.99 -20.88
C LEU A 252 21.03 10.64 -21.25
N PRO A 253 20.48 9.50 -20.81
CA PRO A 253 21.06 8.20 -21.14
C PRO A 253 20.82 7.87 -22.61
N LEU A 254 21.91 7.83 -23.39
CA LEU A 254 21.89 7.46 -24.80
C LEU A 254 21.96 5.94 -25.00
N VAL A 255 22.74 5.25 -24.16
CA VAL A 255 22.87 3.79 -24.15
C VAL A 255 22.79 3.29 -22.71
N MET A 256 21.97 2.27 -22.47
CA MET A 256 21.92 1.56 -21.17
C MET A 256 21.88 0.06 -21.41
N ASP A 257 22.73 -0.68 -20.71
CA ASP A 257 22.88 -2.15 -20.80
C ASP A 257 23.06 -2.67 -22.23
N GLY A 258 23.68 -1.84 -23.07
CA GLY A 258 23.99 -2.14 -24.45
C GLY A 258 22.86 -1.86 -25.44
N ARG A 259 21.78 -1.20 -25.01
CA ARG A 259 20.66 -0.78 -25.86
C ARG A 259 20.64 0.72 -26.06
N VAL A 260 20.59 1.13 -27.32
CA VAL A 260 20.48 2.53 -27.72
C VAL A 260 19.05 3.03 -27.48
N HIS A 261 18.93 4.17 -26.79
CA HIS A 261 17.65 4.82 -26.48
C HIS A 261 17.35 5.89 -27.52
N HIS A 262 16.71 5.52 -28.63
CA HIS A 262 16.45 6.43 -29.75
C HIS A 262 15.63 7.68 -29.39
N GLN A 263 14.69 7.57 -28.44
CA GLN A 263 13.94 8.73 -27.95
C GLN A 263 14.85 9.75 -27.27
N ASN A 264 15.86 9.28 -26.53
CA ASN A 264 16.83 10.15 -25.87
C ASN A 264 17.82 10.73 -26.88
N LEU A 265 18.23 9.98 -27.90
CA LEU A 265 19.00 10.53 -29.00
C LEU A 265 18.28 11.70 -29.68
N GLN A 266 16.98 11.55 -29.97
CA GLN A 266 16.18 12.63 -30.55
C GLN A 266 16.05 13.83 -29.61
N ARG A 267 15.78 13.61 -28.32
CA ARG A 267 15.69 14.67 -27.31
C ARG A 267 17.01 15.41 -27.12
N GLY A 268 18.12 14.70 -27.17
CA GLY A 268 19.46 15.27 -27.04
C GLY A 268 20.03 15.86 -28.32
N GLY A 269 19.29 15.85 -29.43
CA GLY A 269 19.80 16.29 -30.74
C GLY A 269 20.96 15.45 -31.28
N VAL A 270 21.18 14.25 -30.74
CA VAL A 270 22.28 13.36 -31.13
C VAL A 270 21.82 12.46 -32.29
N THR A 271 22.49 12.55 -33.43
CA THR A 271 22.28 11.59 -34.52
C THR A 271 22.93 10.24 -34.21
N ALA A 272 22.40 9.16 -34.78
CA ALA A 272 23.01 7.83 -34.65
C ALA A 272 24.48 7.81 -35.11
N ALA A 273 24.83 8.61 -36.12
CA ALA A 273 26.20 8.77 -36.60
C ALA A 273 27.12 9.43 -35.57
N GLN A 274 26.65 10.47 -34.87
CA GLN A 274 27.40 11.11 -33.79
C GLN A 274 27.62 10.15 -32.62
N LEU A 275 26.59 9.39 -32.24
CA LEU A 275 26.74 8.36 -31.21
C LEU A 275 27.80 7.33 -31.62
N GLN A 276 27.71 6.77 -32.84
CA GLN A 276 28.66 5.77 -33.31
C GLN A 276 30.10 6.31 -33.36
N LYS A 277 30.28 7.56 -33.77
CA LYS A 277 31.58 8.25 -33.71
C LYS A 277 32.08 8.40 -32.27
N GLY A 278 31.20 8.74 -31.32
CA GLY A 278 31.55 8.79 -29.90
C GLY A 278 31.97 7.42 -29.36
N LEU A 279 31.23 6.37 -29.69
CA LEU A 279 31.55 5.00 -29.30
C LEU A 279 32.91 4.55 -29.86
N SER A 280 33.17 4.83 -31.14
CA SER A 280 34.42 4.43 -31.79
C SER A 280 35.64 5.19 -31.24
N LEU A 281 35.50 6.47 -30.90
CA LEU A 281 36.54 7.21 -30.15
C LEU A 281 36.81 6.61 -28.78
N ALA A 282 35.78 6.03 -28.15
CA ALA A 282 35.94 5.26 -26.93
C ALA A 282 36.57 3.89 -27.16
N GLY A 283 36.79 3.45 -28.42
CA GLY A 283 37.24 2.12 -28.83
C GLY A 283 36.15 1.04 -28.77
N VAL A 284 34.88 1.44 -28.76
CA VAL A 284 33.71 0.56 -28.71
C VAL A 284 33.10 0.50 -30.10
N GLU A 285 33.02 -0.70 -30.67
CA GLU A 285 32.46 -0.88 -32.01
C GLU A 285 30.94 -1.04 -31.99
N ASP A 286 30.42 -1.69 -30.94
CA ASP A 286 29.02 -2.00 -30.81
C ASP A 286 28.45 -1.54 -29.47
N ALA A 287 27.21 -1.05 -29.52
CA ALA A 287 26.51 -0.57 -28.34
C ALA A 287 26.39 -1.67 -27.27
N SER A 288 26.31 -2.96 -27.62
CA SER A 288 26.14 -4.05 -26.65
C SER A 288 27.22 -4.13 -25.58
N GLN A 289 28.42 -3.62 -25.87
CA GLN A 289 29.58 -3.56 -24.99
C GLN A 289 29.49 -2.42 -23.97
N VAL A 290 28.58 -1.46 -24.17
CA VAL A 290 28.38 -0.31 -23.29
C VAL A 290 27.46 -0.69 -22.14
N LEU A 291 27.89 -0.41 -20.91
CA LEU A 291 27.03 -0.49 -19.73
C LEU A 291 26.15 0.76 -19.65
N LEU A 292 26.77 1.94 -19.74
CA LEU A 292 26.09 3.22 -19.65
C LEU A 292 26.78 4.25 -20.54
N ALA A 293 26.01 4.98 -21.34
CA ALA A 293 26.46 6.21 -21.99
C ALA A 293 25.44 7.30 -21.73
N THR A 294 25.83 8.36 -21.02
CA THR A 294 24.98 9.53 -20.70
C THR A 294 25.55 10.79 -21.31
N LEU A 295 24.69 11.65 -21.85
CA LEU A 295 25.05 12.97 -22.33
C LEU A 295 24.74 14.02 -21.26
N GLY A 296 25.75 14.78 -20.84
CA GLY A 296 25.59 15.92 -19.96
C GLY A 296 25.15 17.19 -20.71
N GLY A 297 24.74 18.22 -19.95
CA GLY A 297 24.43 19.55 -20.49
C GLY A 297 25.62 20.27 -21.11
N ASP A 298 26.84 19.87 -20.72
CA ASP A 298 28.10 20.34 -21.27
C ASP A 298 28.43 19.75 -22.66
N GLY A 299 27.53 18.93 -23.22
CA GLY A 299 27.72 18.22 -24.47
C GLY A 299 28.74 17.07 -24.38
N VAL A 300 29.14 16.70 -23.16
CA VAL A 300 30.08 15.60 -22.91
C VAL A 300 29.31 14.31 -22.65
N MET A 301 29.68 13.27 -23.39
CA MET A 301 29.23 11.91 -23.14
C MET A 301 30.14 11.22 -22.12
N HIS A 302 29.55 10.74 -21.04
CA HIS A 302 30.18 9.85 -20.08
C HIS A 302 29.85 8.41 -20.45
N LEU A 303 30.86 7.61 -20.79
CA LEU A 303 30.71 6.24 -21.24
C LEU A 303 31.42 5.26 -20.30
N GLN A 304 30.72 4.21 -19.92
CA GLN A 304 31.25 3.05 -19.21
C GLN A 304 30.99 1.78 -20.03
N ARG A 305 32.02 0.95 -20.22
CA ARG A 305 31.86 -0.37 -20.83
C ARG A 305 31.45 -1.41 -19.79
N LYS A 306 30.87 -2.52 -20.25
CA LYS A 306 30.60 -3.68 -19.38
C LYS A 306 31.93 -4.29 -18.93
N GLY A 307 32.10 -4.42 -17.62
CA GLY A 307 33.32 -4.97 -17.01
C GLY A 307 34.43 -3.94 -16.75
N ASP A 308 34.28 -2.71 -17.22
CA ASP A 308 35.22 -1.62 -16.90
C ASP A 308 34.84 -0.95 -15.57
N GLU A 309 35.85 -0.66 -14.74
CA GLU A 309 35.69 0.13 -13.50
C GLU A 309 35.79 1.65 -13.73
N GLN A 310 36.21 2.08 -14.92
CA GLN A 310 36.44 3.48 -15.25
C GLN A 310 35.45 4.00 -16.29
N THR A 311 35.13 5.29 -16.17
CA THR A 311 34.33 6.02 -17.16
C THR A 311 35.23 6.82 -18.09
N ARG A 312 34.86 6.89 -19.37
CA ARG A 312 35.53 7.71 -20.39
C ARG A 312 34.65 8.92 -20.70
N ARG A 313 35.29 10.08 -20.85
CA ARG A 313 34.61 11.33 -21.22
C ARG A 313 34.90 11.63 -22.68
N ILE A 314 33.85 11.83 -23.46
CA ILE A 314 33.93 12.04 -24.91
C ILE A 314 33.09 13.24 -25.26
N HIS A 315 33.70 14.27 -25.82
CA HIS A 315 32.96 15.43 -26.28
C HIS A 315 32.19 15.07 -27.55
N LEU A 316 30.85 15.10 -27.49
CA LEU A 316 29.97 14.74 -28.60
C LEU A 316 29.47 15.95 -29.38
N MET A 317 29.26 17.07 -28.69
CA MET A 317 28.71 18.31 -29.25
C MET A 317 29.06 19.52 -28.39
N ASP A 318 28.93 20.72 -28.96
CA ASP A 318 29.09 21.97 -28.22
C ASP A 318 27.96 22.17 -27.19
N GLU A 319 28.30 22.77 -26.05
CA GLU A 319 27.41 23.04 -24.90
C GLU A 319 26.09 23.73 -25.28
N LYS A 320 26.10 24.61 -26.29
CA LYS A 320 24.90 25.32 -26.76
C LYS A 320 23.92 24.47 -27.60
N GLN A 321 24.29 23.24 -27.93
CA GLN A 321 23.47 22.32 -28.73
C GLN A 321 22.72 21.28 -27.87
N ALA A 322 23.07 21.14 -26.59
CA ALA A 322 22.38 20.27 -25.64
C ALA A 322 21.10 20.95 -25.14
N VAL A 323 19.98 20.74 -25.83
CA VAL A 323 18.70 21.41 -25.53
C VAL A 323 17.68 20.39 -25.04
N TRP A 324 17.56 20.16 -23.73
CA TRP A 324 16.43 19.43 -23.14
C TRP A 324 16.17 19.71 -21.66
#